data_AF-A0A536M2X9-F1
#
_entry.id   AF-A0A536M2X9-F1
#
_cell.length_a   1.000
_cell.length_b   1.000
_cell.length_c   1.000
_cell.angle_alpha   90.00
_cell.angle_beta   90.00
_cell.angle_gamma   90.00
#
_symmetry.space_group_name_H-M   'P 1'
#
loop_
_entity.id
_entity.type
_entity.pdbx_description
1 polymer ?
#
loop_
_entity_poly.entity_id
_entity_poly.type
_entity_poly.pdbx_seq_one_letter_code
_entity_poly.pdbx_strand_id
1 'polypeptide(L)'
;MPVVGILRHRGRRSGREYATPIGMRPLGDGFVIPRTFSDNAAWYQNVKAAGEGRITYLGRHYRVVEPEVVDYATAKPAFPRYELAQFRLIGINEYMRMRVLPDDVNQTQEQNVVDTKSAIQLKSPPRNLNLALVVIALAQLMVVLDVAIVNVALPSIQRELHFAATDLEWVVNAYAIAFGGLLLFGGRTGDLFGRRRMFIIGALMFTAGSMAGGLATSSTFLIAARAAQGVGAAILAPTALSLLAATFRQGAQRNRALGVYSAVSAGGGGIGLLMGGVITNYLSWRWIMFVNVPIGLLLAFAAPRVLIRGEGKPGRLDLPGALTVTAGVSLLVYGLARVATHDWSDNVTRAVLAIAVTLLVTFVALESRGRHPLMPLRIFANRNRSGAYGLSLAIGAALSGMLFLLTLFLQTVLGFSPLQAGFAFLPTALGVVVGAGL
;
A
#
# COMPACT_ATOMS: atom_id res chain seq x y z
N MET A 1 9.35 -16.68 9.29
CA MET A 1 9.43 -17.53 8.07
C MET A 1 10.71 -18.32 8.13
N PRO A 2 10.65 -19.67 8.07
CA PRO A 2 11.82 -20.49 7.83
C PRO A 2 12.44 -20.08 6.48
N VAL A 3 13.76 -19.99 6.43
CA VAL A 3 14.44 -19.77 5.16
C VAL A 3 14.23 -21.02 4.33
N VAL A 4 13.76 -20.86 3.10
CA VAL A 4 13.55 -21.99 2.19
C VAL A 4 14.91 -22.45 1.69
N GLY A 5 15.31 -23.67 2.05
CA GLY A 5 16.43 -24.35 1.41
C GLY A 5 15.92 -25.22 0.25
N ILE A 6 16.77 -25.50 -0.72
CA ILE A 6 16.48 -26.39 -1.85
C ILE A 6 17.15 -27.72 -1.59
N LEU A 7 16.37 -28.76 -1.31
CA LEU A 7 16.85 -30.13 -1.20
C LEU A 7 16.88 -30.78 -2.59
N ARG A 8 18.07 -31.14 -3.06
CA ARG A 8 18.30 -31.92 -4.28
C ARG A 8 18.42 -33.40 -3.93
N HIS A 9 17.62 -34.23 -4.59
CA HIS A 9 17.56 -35.69 -4.39
C HIS A 9 17.37 -36.41 -5.72
N ARG A 10 17.82 -37.67 -5.80
CA ARG A 10 17.73 -38.48 -7.01
C ARG A 10 16.54 -39.44 -6.91
N GLY A 11 15.67 -39.45 -7.92
CA GLY A 11 14.50 -40.31 -7.96
C GLY A 11 14.85 -41.79 -8.03
N ARG A 12 14.44 -42.59 -7.04
CA ARG A 12 14.72 -44.03 -7.00
C ARG A 12 14.21 -44.79 -8.23
N ARG A 13 13.04 -44.42 -8.76
CA ARG A 13 12.42 -45.08 -9.93
C ARG A 13 12.81 -44.46 -11.26
N SER A 14 13.07 -43.15 -11.30
CA SER A 14 13.29 -42.41 -12.55
C SER A 14 14.77 -42.13 -12.84
N GLY A 15 15.66 -42.26 -11.85
CA GLY A 15 17.08 -41.91 -11.95
C GLY A 15 17.37 -40.41 -12.12
N ARG A 16 16.34 -39.57 -12.26
CA ARG A 16 16.43 -38.12 -12.48
C ARG A 16 16.68 -37.36 -11.17
N GLU A 17 17.33 -36.21 -11.27
CA GLU A 17 17.53 -35.30 -10.14
C GLU A 17 16.31 -34.37 -9.97
N TYR A 18 15.86 -34.19 -8.73
CA TYR A 18 14.73 -33.35 -8.36
C TYR A 18 15.16 -32.32 -7.32
N ALA A 19 14.64 -31.10 -7.43
CA ALA A 19 14.86 -30.02 -6.48
C ALA A 19 13.55 -29.71 -5.73
N THR A 20 13.54 -29.88 -4.41
CA THR A 20 12.37 -29.69 -3.56
C THR A 20 12.63 -28.53 -2.59
N PRO A 21 11.88 -27.42 -2.66
CA PRO A 21 11.99 -26.34 -1.69
C PRO A 21 11.39 -26.78 -0.35
N ILE A 22 12.17 -26.70 0.73
CA ILE A 22 11.78 -27.13 2.07
C ILE A 22 12.09 -26.02 3.07
N GLY A 23 11.13 -25.71 3.94
CA GLY A 23 11.33 -24.80 5.06
C GLY A 23 12.19 -25.48 6.12
N MET A 24 13.45 -25.06 6.24
CA MET A 24 14.42 -25.68 7.15
C MET A 24 15.11 -24.62 8.01
N ARG A 25 15.64 -25.03 9.15
CA ARG A 25 16.43 -24.17 10.05
C ARG A 25 17.70 -24.88 10.47
N PRO A 26 18.84 -24.17 10.61
CA PRO A 26 20.04 -24.76 11.18
C PRO A 26 19.80 -25.13 12.65
N LEU A 27 20.28 -26.31 13.06
CA LEU A 27 20.26 -26.80 14.43
C LEU A 27 21.50 -27.68 14.67
N GLY A 28 22.47 -27.14 15.40
CA GLY A 28 23.74 -27.83 15.68
C GLY A 28 24.56 -28.08 14.40
N ASP A 29 24.89 -29.35 14.17
CA ASP A 29 25.61 -29.89 13.01
C ASP A 29 24.70 -30.18 11.81
N GLY A 30 23.47 -29.64 11.79
CA GLY A 30 22.45 -30.06 10.84
C GLY A 30 21.36 -29.03 10.58
N PHE A 31 20.31 -29.52 9.91
CA PHE A 31 19.08 -28.79 9.65
C PHE A 31 17.90 -29.51 10.28
N VAL A 32 16.92 -28.75 10.75
CA VAL A 32 15.63 -29.25 11.25
C VAL A 32 14.48 -28.71 10.41
N ILE A 33 13.51 -29.57 10.14
CA ILE A 33 12.36 -29.34 9.27
C ILE A 33 11.09 -29.78 10.03
N PRO A 34 10.01 -28.97 10.05
CA PRO A 34 8.74 -29.43 10.59
C PRO A 34 8.17 -30.56 9.73
N ARG A 35 7.71 -31.65 10.35
CA ARG A 35 7.19 -32.82 9.61
C ARG A 35 5.80 -32.52 9.05
N THR A 36 5.75 -31.82 7.92
CA THR A 36 4.51 -31.48 7.20
C THR A 36 4.11 -32.53 6.16
N PHE A 37 4.87 -33.61 6.03
CA PHE A 37 4.70 -34.60 4.96
C PHE A 37 4.67 -36.01 5.55
N SER A 38 3.88 -36.89 4.94
CA SER A 38 3.85 -38.32 5.27
C SER A 38 5.16 -39.02 4.90
N ASP A 39 5.42 -40.19 5.47
CA ASP A 39 6.56 -41.05 5.11
C ASP A 39 6.60 -41.43 3.63
N ASN A 40 5.49 -41.31 2.92
CA ASN A 40 5.41 -41.55 1.48
C ASN A 40 5.91 -40.38 0.62
N ALA A 41 6.41 -39.29 1.22
CA ALA A 41 6.93 -38.16 0.47
C ALA A 41 8.10 -38.59 -0.44
N ALA A 42 8.00 -38.26 -1.73
CA ALA A 42 8.96 -38.72 -2.74
C ALA A 42 10.41 -38.32 -2.41
N TRP A 43 10.63 -37.09 -1.93
CA TRP A 43 11.95 -36.62 -1.53
C TRP A 43 12.50 -37.41 -0.33
N TYR A 44 11.65 -37.75 0.64
CA TYR A 44 12.05 -38.46 1.86
C TYR A 44 12.51 -39.88 1.52
N GLN A 45 11.71 -40.59 0.71
CA GLN A 45 12.05 -41.93 0.23
C GLN A 45 13.30 -41.95 -0.66
N ASN A 46 13.51 -40.90 -1.47
CA ASN A 46 14.68 -40.78 -2.33
C ASN A 46 15.96 -40.53 -1.53
N VAL A 47 15.94 -39.62 -0.55
CA VAL A 47 17.10 -39.37 0.32
C VAL A 47 17.40 -40.59 1.19
N LYS A 48 16.36 -41.23 1.75
CA LYS A 48 16.51 -42.45 2.54
C LYS A 48 17.12 -43.62 1.74
N ALA A 49 16.68 -43.82 0.50
CA ALA A 49 17.22 -44.87 -0.36
C ALA A 49 18.64 -44.59 -0.86
N ALA A 50 19.01 -43.32 -1.02
CA ALA A 50 20.35 -42.91 -1.46
C ALA A 50 21.37 -42.86 -0.31
N GLY A 51 20.91 -42.79 0.95
CA GLY A 51 21.76 -42.59 2.13
C GLY A 51 22.31 -41.17 2.28
N GLU A 52 22.14 -40.32 1.26
CA GLU A 52 22.59 -38.94 1.25
C GLU A 52 21.63 -38.02 0.47
N GLY A 53 21.66 -36.73 0.81
CA GLY A 53 20.96 -35.66 0.10
C GLY A 53 21.83 -34.40 0.00
N ARG A 54 21.49 -33.48 -0.92
CA ARG A 54 22.20 -32.20 -1.05
C ARG A 54 21.26 -31.04 -0.75
N ILE A 55 21.57 -30.25 0.24
CA ILE A 55 20.79 -29.06 0.61
C ILE A 55 21.50 -27.82 0.08
N THR A 56 20.76 -26.94 -0.59
CA THR A 56 21.20 -25.57 -0.86
C THR A 56 20.48 -24.63 0.07
N TYR A 57 21.16 -24.03 1.03
CA TYR A 57 20.57 -23.13 2.01
C TYR A 57 21.33 -21.80 2.01
N LEU A 58 20.62 -20.69 1.79
CA LEU A 58 21.22 -19.36 1.64
C LEU A 58 22.38 -19.30 0.61
N GLY A 59 22.25 -20.06 -0.49
CA GLY A 59 23.27 -20.12 -1.55
C GLY A 59 24.46 -21.04 -1.27
N ARG A 60 24.51 -21.71 -0.11
CA ARG A 60 25.56 -22.67 0.25
C ARG A 60 25.07 -24.11 0.09
N HIS A 61 25.94 -25.00 -0.37
CA HIS A 61 25.63 -26.41 -0.60
C HIS A 61 26.14 -27.27 0.56
N TYR A 62 25.28 -28.15 1.07
CA TYR A 62 25.57 -29.05 2.18
C TYR A 62 25.23 -30.47 1.74
N ARG A 63 26.11 -31.42 2.01
CA ARG A 63 25.73 -32.84 1.96
C ARG A 63 25.17 -33.25 3.31
N VAL A 64 24.00 -33.87 3.29
CA VAL A 64 23.30 -34.32 4.48
C VAL A 64 23.05 -35.81 4.45
N VAL A 65 23.09 -36.42 5.64
CA VAL A 65 22.78 -37.84 5.84
C VAL A 65 21.28 -38.06 6.04
N GLU A 66 20.90 -39.33 6.17
CA GLU A 66 19.52 -39.78 6.32
C GLU A 66 18.73 -38.95 7.35
N PRO A 67 17.50 -38.51 7.00
CA PRO A 67 16.64 -37.76 7.90
C PRO A 67 16.14 -38.59 9.10
N GLU A 68 16.37 -38.07 10.30
CA GLU A 68 15.96 -38.66 11.57
C GLU A 68 14.75 -37.91 12.16
N VAL A 69 13.75 -38.63 12.68
CA VAL A 69 12.60 -38.00 13.34
C VAL A 69 13.01 -37.57 14.75
N VAL A 70 12.83 -36.29 15.07
CA VAL A 70 13.14 -35.72 16.37
C VAL A 70 11.90 -35.09 17.01
N ASP A 71 11.89 -35.10 18.33
CA ASP A 71 10.78 -34.58 19.12
C ASP A 71 10.76 -33.04 19.17
N TYR A 72 9.66 -32.51 19.70
CA TYR A 72 9.49 -31.08 19.90
C TYR A 72 10.57 -30.47 20.79
N ALA A 73 11.00 -31.18 21.84
CA ALA A 73 11.99 -30.66 22.79
C ALA A 73 13.34 -30.39 22.10
N THR A 74 13.74 -31.28 21.19
CA THR A 74 14.95 -31.18 20.38
C THR A 74 14.86 -30.08 19.32
N ALA A 75 13.69 -29.88 18.71
CA ALA A 75 13.49 -28.86 17.66
C ALA A 75 13.26 -27.45 18.22
N LYS A 76 12.77 -27.33 19.46
CA LYS A 76 12.42 -26.06 20.13
C LYS A 76 13.48 -24.94 20.00
N PRO A 77 14.80 -25.19 20.08
CA PRO A 77 15.81 -24.13 19.95
C PRO A 77 15.89 -23.50 18.56
N ALA A 78 15.48 -24.22 17.50
CA ALA A 78 15.60 -23.75 16.13
C ALA A 78 14.47 -22.82 15.67
N PHE A 79 13.35 -22.78 16.40
CA PHE A 79 12.14 -22.08 16.01
C PHE A 79 11.70 -21.03 17.04
N PRO A 80 11.22 -19.85 16.60
CA PRO A 80 10.58 -18.89 17.50
C PRO A 80 9.31 -19.48 18.16
N ARG A 81 9.03 -19.06 19.40
CA ARG A 81 7.87 -19.55 20.18
C ARG A 81 6.52 -19.45 19.43
N TYR A 82 6.32 -18.42 18.63
CA TYR A 82 5.09 -18.24 17.86
C TYR A 82 4.95 -19.21 16.68
N GLU A 83 6.05 -19.61 16.02
CA GLU A 83 5.99 -20.60 14.92
C GLU A 83 5.69 -21.99 15.49
N LEU A 84 6.30 -22.33 16.64
CA LEU A 84 6.00 -23.58 17.37
C LEU A 84 4.53 -23.66 17.81
N ALA A 85 3.96 -22.56 18.28
CA ALA A 85 2.54 -22.49 18.62
C ALA A 85 1.64 -22.68 17.38
N GLN A 86 2.00 -22.07 16.25
CA GLN A 86 1.29 -22.25 14.98
C GLN A 86 1.34 -23.69 14.49
N PHE A 87 2.51 -24.34 14.54
CA PHE A 87 2.67 -25.75 14.15
C PHE A 87 1.81 -26.68 15.01
N ARG A 88 1.77 -26.43 16.32
CA ARG A 88 0.94 -27.21 17.26
C ARG A 88 -0.56 -27.05 16.97
N LEU A 89 -1.02 -25.84 16.64
CA LEU A 89 -2.42 -25.57 16.28
C LEU A 89 -2.87 -26.30 15.00
N ILE A 90 -1.95 -26.58 14.08
CA ILE A 90 -2.22 -27.33 12.85
C ILE A 90 -1.81 -28.81 12.95
N GLY A 91 -1.54 -29.30 14.17
CA GLY A 91 -1.29 -30.73 14.44
C GLY A 91 0.14 -31.21 14.19
N ILE A 92 1.11 -30.33 13.93
CA ILE A 92 2.51 -30.70 13.71
C ILE A 92 3.25 -30.72 15.04
N ASN A 93 3.51 -31.93 15.56
CA ASN A 93 4.22 -32.15 16.82
C ASN A 93 5.59 -32.83 16.65
N GLU A 94 5.91 -33.25 15.42
CA GLU A 94 7.13 -33.96 15.08
C GLU A 94 7.97 -33.16 14.09
N TYR A 95 9.29 -33.33 14.19
CA TYR A 95 10.27 -32.64 13.37
C TYR A 95 11.25 -33.65 12.78
N MET A 96 11.97 -33.23 11.77
CA MET A 96 12.92 -34.07 11.05
C MET A 96 14.27 -33.36 11.03
N ARG A 97 15.30 -34.04 11.50
CA ARG A 97 16.68 -33.54 11.53
C ARG A 97 17.51 -34.22 10.44
N MET A 98 18.32 -33.43 9.75
CA MET A 98 19.29 -33.89 8.76
C MET A 98 20.67 -33.41 9.21
N ARG A 99 21.61 -34.31 9.47
CA ARG A 99 22.99 -33.95 9.87
C ARG A 99 23.87 -33.67 8.64
N VAL A 100 24.76 -32.69 8.73
CA VAL A 100 25.73 -32.35 7.68
C VAL A 100 26.97 -33.24 7.81
N LEU A 101 27.56 -33.66 6.69
CA LEU A 101 28.77 -34.49 6.69
C LEU A 101 30.03 -33.71 7.17
N PRO A 102 30.94 -34.33 7.95
CA PRO A 102 32.07 -33.64 8.60
C PRO A 102 33.07 -32.94 7.67
N ASP A 103 33.26 -33.41 6.43
CA ASP A 103 34.26 -32.86 5.49
C ASP A 103 33.98 -31.39 5.11
N ASP A 104 32.73 -30.94 5.21
CA ASP A 104 32.32 -29.57 4.85
C ASP A 104 32.41 -28.60 6.06
N VAL A 105 32.65 -29.10 7.28
CA VAL A 105 32.62 -28.29 8.51
C VAL A 105 33.87 -27.41 8.65
N ASN A 106 35.04 -27.88 8.21
CA ASN A 106 36.32 -27.17 8.38
C ASN A 106 36.56 -26.05 7.36
N GLN A 107 36.10 -26.18 6.11
CA GLN A 107 36.12 -25.08 5.13
C GLN A 107 35.24 -23.90 5.57
N THR A 108 34.24 -24.17 6.41
CA THR A 108 33.27 -23.18 6.88
C THR A 108 33.91 -22.18 7.86
N GLN A 109 34.92 -22.56 8.67
CA GLN A 109 35.48 -21.66 9.70
C GLN A 109 36.42 -20.58 9.13
N GLU A 110 37.23 -20.88 8.12
CA GLU A 110 38.13 -19.87 7.49
C GLU A 110 37.37 -18.93 6.54
N GLN A 111 36.36 -19.42 5.81
CA GLN A 111 35.48 -18.57 5.00
C GLN A 111 34.51 -17.73 5.84
N ASN A 112 34.22 -18.12 7.09
CA ASN A 112 33.37 -17.35 7.99
C ASN A 112 33.89 -15.93 8.30
N VAL A 113 35.20 -15.68 8.26
CA VAL A 113 35.75 -14.33 8.57
C VAL A 113 35.71 -13.40 7.35
N VAL A 114 35.89 -13.94 6.15
CA VAL A 114 35.93 -13.17 4.89
C VAL A 114 34.52 -12.86 4.38
N ASP A 115 33.60 -13.82 4.49
CA ASP A 115 32.28 -13.78 3.86
C ASP A 115 31.23 -13.04 4.72
N THR A 116 31.46 -12.94 6.04
CA THR A 116 30.62 -12.16 6.96
C THR A 116 30.65 -10.65 6.62
N LYS A 117 31.75 -10.13 6.09
CA LYS A 117 31.82 -8.73 5.61
C LYS A 117 31.06 -8.51 4.30
N SER A 118 30.91 -9.55 3.48
CA SER A 118 30.34 -9.47 2.13
C SER A 118 28.83 -9.77 2.11
N ALA A 119 28.35 -10.74 2.90
CA ALA A 119 26.95 -11.15 2.94
C ALA A 119 26.05 -10.23 3.81
N ILE A 120 26.63 -9.43 4.72
CA ILE A 120 25.91 -8.39 5.47
C ILE A 120 25.59 -7.16 4.59
N GLN A 121 26.06 -7.10 3.33
CA GLN A 121 25.51 -6.18 2.32
C GLN A 121 24.09 -6.56 1.83
N LEU A 122 23.31 -7.26 2.64
CA LEU A 122 21.86 -7.25 2.57
C LEU A 122 21.35 -5.82 2.78
N LYS A 123 21.16 -5.11 1.66
CA LYS A 123 20.40 -3.86 1.47
C LYS A 123 20.04 -3.19 2.79
N SER A 124 20.91 -2.29 3.25
CA SER A 124 20.84 -1.66 4.57
C SER A 124 19.39 -1.33 4.95
N PRO A 125 18.89 -1.77 6.12
CA PRO A 125 17.60 -1.29 6.60
C PRO A 125 17.61 0.25 6.54
N PRO A 126 16.49 0.90 6.19
CA PRO A 126 16.46 2.35 6.09
C PRO A 126 17.03 2.95 7.38
N ARG A 127 17.93 3.91 7.20
CA ARG A 127 18.80 4.50 8.25
C ARG A 127 18.01 5.06 9.44
N ASN A 128 16.67 5.18 9.33
CA ASN A 128 15.71 5.31 10.42
C ASN A 128 14.27 4.94 9.94
N LEU A 129 13.72 3.80 10.39
CA LEU A 129 12.34 3.38 10.08
C LEU A 129 11.29 4.41 10.54
N ASN A 130 11.53 5.08 11.66
CA ASN A 130 10.64 6.11 12.19
C ASN A 130 10.57 7.33 11.27
N LEU A 131 11.71 7.79 10.72
CA LEU A 131 11.71 8.89 9.76
C LEU A 131 10.98 8.48 8.47
N ALA A 132 11.09 7.22 8.04
CA ALA A 132 10.36 6.74 6.87
C ALA A 132 8.85 6.78 7.11
N LEU A 133 8.40 6.38 8.31
CA LEU A 133 7.00 6.51 8.69
C LEU A 133 6.56 7.97 8.68
N VAL A 134 7.35 8.88 9.25
CA VAL A 134 7.04 10.33 9.29
C VAL A 134 6.91 10.90 7.88
N VAL A 135 7.84 10.60 6.97
CA VAL A 135 7.77 11.08 5.57
C VAL A 135 6.52 10.55 4.86
N ILE A 136 6.20 9.27 5.04
CA ILE A 136 5.02 8.67 4.40
C ILE A 136 3.72 9.21 5.01
N ALA A 137 3.67 9.33 6.33
CA ALA A 137 2.54 9.90 7.06
C ALA A 137 2.33 11.37 6.67
N LEU A 138 3.40 12.15 6.55
CA LEU A 138 3.33 13.54 6.14
C LEU A 138 2.83 13.70 4.69
N ALA A 139 3.21 12.79 3.78
CA ALA A 139 2.65 12.76 2.43
C ALA A 139 1.13 12.47 2.45
N GLN A 140 0.70 11.53 3.30
CA GLN A 140 -0.73 11.25 3.46
C GLN A 140 -1.49 12.42 4.08
N LEU A 141 -0.90 13.04 5.11
CA LEU A 141 -1.45 14.22 5.74
C LEU A 141 -1.62 15.33 4.71
N MET A 142 -0.59 15.62 3.92
CA MET A 142 -0.64 16.64 2.86
C MET A 142 -1.79 16.44 1.88
N VAL A 143 -2.02 15.21 1.41
CA VAL A 143 -3.11 14.90 0.47
C VAL A 143 -4.49 15.09 1.11
N VAL A 144 -4.68 14.60 2.34
CA VAL A 144 -5.98 14.69 3.04
C VAL A 144 -6.27 16.12 3.51
N LEU A 145 -5.25 16.79 4.04
CA LEU A 145 -5.29 18.17 4.50
C LEU A 145 -5.73 19.10 3.38
N ASP A 146 -5.17 18.95 2.18
CA ASP A 146 -5.52 19.76 1.01
C ASP A 146 -7.02 19.74 0.69
N VAL A 147 -7.62 18.55 0.65
CA VAL A 147 -9.04 18.40 0.37
C VAL A 147 -9.87 19.13 1.43
N ALA A 148 -9.55 18.96 2.71
CA ALA A 148 -10.29 19.57 3.80
C ALA A 148 -10.16 21.10 3.82
N ILE A 149 -8.93 21.62 3.71
CA ILE A 149 -8.68 23.06 3.78
C ILE A 149 -9.36 23.79 2.60
N VAL A 150 -9.29 23.24 1.38
CA VAL A 150 -9.90 23.86 0.19
C VAL A 150 -11.42 23.96 0.33
N ASN A 151 -12.09 22.96 0.90
CA ASN A 151 -13.54 22.99 1.12
C ASN A 151 -13.97 24.16 2.04
N VAL A 152 -13.20 24.43 3.11
CA VAL A 152 -13.46 25.58 4.00
C VAL A 152 -13.25 26.91 3.29
N ALA A 153 -12.33 26.94 2.32
CA ALA A 153 -11.95 28.14 1.60
C ALA A 153 -12.91 28.52 0.46
N LEU A 154 -13.76 27.60 0.01
CA LEU A 154 -14.61 27.78 -1.18
C LEU A 154 -15.39 29.11 -1.18
N PRO A 155 -16.04 29.54 -0.09
CA PRO A 155 -16.76 30.82 -0.08
C PRO A 155 -15.84 32.03 -0.29
N SER A 156 -14.61 31.99 0.22
CA SER A 156 -13.62 33.06 0.02
C SER A 156 -13.03 33.05 -1.39
N ILE A 157 -12.74 31.85 -1.93
CA ILE A 157 -12.33 31.67 -3.32
C ILE A 157 -13.40 32.24 -4.27
N GLN A 158 -14.67 31.95 -3.98
CA GLN A 158 -15.78 32.42 -4.81
C GLN A 158 -15.84 33.95 -4.87
N ARG A 159 -15.76 34.60 -3.71
CA ARG A 159 -15.84 36.07 -3.60
C ARG A 159 -14.65 36.76 -4.26
N GLU A 160 -13.43 36.26 -4.05
CA GLU A 160 -12.21 36.91 -4.55
C GLU A 160 -11.92 36.66 -6.03
N LEU A 161 -12.32 35.51 -6.58
CA LEU A 161 -12.13 35.19 -8.01
C LEU A 161 -13.41 35.38 -8.83
N HIS A 162 -14.48 35.91 -8.22
CA HIS A 162 -15.79 36.12 -8.83
C HIS A 162 -16.32 34.87 -9.56
N PHE A 163 -16.18 33.69 -8.94
CA PHE A 163 -16.70 32.45 -9.51
C PHE A 163 -18.21 32.53 -9.69
N ALA A 164 -18.69 32.09 -10.85
CA ALA A 164 -20.10 31.73 -10.99
C ALA A 164 -20.45 30.63 -9.98
N ALA A 165 -21.65 30.69 -9.41
CA ALA A 165 -22.08 29.73 -8.38
C ALA A 165 -22.03 28.27 -8.86
N THR A 166 -22.31 28.05 -10.16
CA THR A 166 -22.23 26.74 -10.82
C THR A 166 -20.80 26.25 -11.03
N ASP A 167 -19.82 27.15 -11.03
CA ASP A 167 -18.44 26.83 -11.39
C ASP A 167 -17.57 26.54 -10.16
N LEU A 168 -18.01 26.96 -8.97
CA LEU A 168 -17.22 26.84 -7.75
C LEU A 168 -16.91 25.38 -7.39
N GLU A 169 -17.85 24.47 -7.64
CA GLU A 169 -17.67 23.03 -7.39
C GLU A 169 -16.54 22.43 -8.24
N TRP A 170 -16.21 23.03 -9.38
CA TRP A 170 -15.11 22.57 -10.22
C TRP A 170 -13.73 22.67 -9.56
N VAL A 171 -13.57 23.54 -8.55
CA VAL A 171 -12.34 23.61 -7.76
C VAL A 171 -12.05 22.27 -7.05
N VAL A 172 -13.10 21.60 -6.58
CA VAL A 172 -13.01 20.28 -5.93
C VAL A 172 -13.09 19.16 -6.96
N ASN A 173 -14.03 19.25 -7.90
CA ASN A 173 -14.27 18.18 -8.89
C ASN A 173 -13.10 17.99 -9.85
N ALA A 174 -12.44 19.06 -10.32
CA ALA A 174 -11.28 18.92 -11.22
C ALA A 174 -10.12 18.17 -10.55
N TYR A 175 -9.87 18.45 -9.27
CA TYR A 175 -8.90 17.70 -8.47
C TYR A 175 -9.34 16.23 -8.31
N ALA A 176 -10.59 15.99 -7.92
CA ALA A 176 -11.10 14.64 -7.65
C ALA A 176 -11.09 13.76 -8.90
N ILE A 177 -11.48 14.32 -10.05
CA ILE A 177 -11.47 13.64 -11.35
C ILE A 177 -10.03 13.27 -11.74
N ALA A 178 -9.09 14.22 -11.68
CA ALA A 178 -7.69 13.95 -11.99
C ALA A 178 -7.07 12.93 -11.02
N PHE A 179 -7.34 13.08 -9.73
CA PHE A 179 -6.82 12.20 -8.68
C PHE A 179 -7.35 10.77 -8.82
N GLY A 180 -8.67 10.61 -8.85
CA GLY A 180 -9.34 9.32 -8.92
C GLY A 180 -9.10 8.60 -10.25
N GLY A 181 -9.22 9.33 -11.37
CA GLY A 181 -9.01 8.77 -12.70
C GLY A 181 -7.58 8.27 -12.91
N LEU A 182 -6.57 9.00 -12.45
CA LEU A 182 -5.17 8.64 -12.67
C LEU A 182 -4.58 7.78 -11.55
N LEU A 183 -5.36 7.41 -10.53
CA LEU A 183 -4.86 6.69 -9.35
C LEU A 183 -4.19 5.35 -9.71
N LEU A 184 -4.84 4.56 -10.57
CA LEU A 184 -4.31 3.27 -11.02
C LEU A 184 -3.07 3.46 -11.91
N PHE A 185 -3.08 4.47 -12.76
CA PHE A 185 -1.93 4.86 -13.58
C PHE A 185 -0.73 5.25 -12.70
N GLY A 186 -0.93 6.09 -11.69
CA GLY A 186 0.10 6.51 -10.73
C GLY A 186 0.66 5.34 -9.91
N GLY A 187 -0.19 4.41 -9.48
CA GLY A 187 0.26 3.18 -8.83
C GLY A 187 1.15 2.32 -9.73
N ARG A 188 0.75 2.14 -11.00
CA ARG A 188 1.51 1.35 -11.97
C ARG A 188 2.85 1.98 -12.35
N THR A 189 2.88 3.29 -12.58
CA THR A 189 4.14 4.01 -12.88
C THR A 189 5.12 3.87 -11.71
N GLY A 190 4.63 3.87 -10.47
CA GLY A 190 5.42 3.57 -9.28
C GLY A 190 6.08 2.19 -9.30
N ASP A 191 5.37 1.16 -9.74
CA ASP A 191 5.91 -0.20 -9.85
C ASP A 191 6.91 -0.38 -11.00
N LEU A 192 6.72 0.34 -12.12
CA LEU A 192 7.56 0.26 -13.31
C LEU A 192 8.83 1.13 -13.22
N PHE A 193 8.71 2.36 -12.73
CA PHE A 193 9.81 3.34 -12.73
C PHE A 193 10.47 3.51 -11.36
N GLY A 194 9.97 2.78 -10.35
CA GLY A 194 10.49 2.79 -8.99
C GLY A 194 9.69 3.72 -8.06
N ARG A 195 9.19 3.14 -6.97
CA ARG A 195 8.24 3.79 -6.06
C ARG A 195 8.78 5.07 -5.43
N ARG A 196 10.07 5.09 -5.06
CA ARG A 196 10.72 6.28 -4.47
C ARG A 196 10.84 7.43 -5.49
N ARG A 197 11.17 7.12 -6.74
CA ARG A 197 11.29 8.14 -7.80
C ARG A 197 9.93 8.76 -8.08
N MET A 198 8.91 7.92 -8.23
CA MET A 198 7.54 8.37 -8.50
C MET A 198 6.91 9.09 -7.30
N PHE A 199 7.24 8.70 -6.06
CA PHE A 199 6.87 9.47 -4.87
C PHE A 199 7.40 10.92 -4.93
N ILE A 200 8.67 11.11 -5.30
CA ILE A 200 9.27 12.45 -5.42
C ILE A 200 8.62 13.23 -6.56
N ILE A 201 8.42 12.60 -7.72
CA ILE A 201 7.75 13.24 -8.87
C ILE A 201 6.32 13.66 -8.50
N GLY A 202 5.56 12.78 -7.86
CA GLY A 202 4.21 13.07 -7.40
C GLY A 202 4.18 14.21 -6.38
N ALA A 203 5.09 14.22 -5.42
CA ALA A 203 5.22 15.31 -4.44
C ALA A 203 5.54 16.65 -5.12
N LEU A 204 6.51 16.69 -6.04
CA LEU A 204 6.87 17.90 -6.76
C LEU A 204 5.74 18.40 -7.66
N MET A 205 5.05 17.49 -8.35
CA MET A 205 3.93 17.83 -9.23
C MET A 205 2.73 18.36 -8.43
N PHE A 206 2.42 17.74 -7.29
CA PHE A 206 1.42 18.23 -6.36
C PHE A 206 1.80 19.63 -5.84
N THR A 207 3.04 19.82 -5.41
CA THR A 207 3.55 21.10 -4.93
C THR A 207 3.51 22.19 -6.01
N ALA A 208 3.88 21.87 -7.24
CA ALA A 208 3.82 22.81 -8.36
C ALA A 208 2.37 23.20 -8.67
N GLY A 209 1.43 22.24 -8.69
CA GLY A 209 0.01 22.52 -8.85
C GLY A 209 -0.54 23.38 -7.71
N SER A 210 -0.16 23.10 -6.48
CA SER A 210 -0.54 23.89 -5.31
C SER A 210 0.04 25.31 -5.36
N MET A 211 1.31 25.46 -5.74
CA MET A 211 1.93 26.78 -5.93
C MET A 211 1.22 27.58 -7.02
N ALA A 212 0.90 26.96 -8.16
CA ALA A 212 0.13 27.57 -9.23
C ALA A 212 -1.28 27.99 -8.76
N GLY A 213 -1.95 27.15 -7.96
CA GLY A 213 -3.26 27.45 -7.38
C GLY A 213 -3.23 28.65 -6.44
N GLY A 214 -2.18 28.80 -5.63
CA GLY A 214 -2.00 29.97 -4.77
C GLY A 214 -1.74 31.26 -5.54
N LEU A 215 -1.17 31.16 -6.74
CA LEU A 215 -0.94 32.28 -7.66
C LEU A 215 -2.13 32.54 -8.60
N ALA A 216 -3.23 31.80 -8.45
CA ALA A 216 -4.36 31.93 -9.35
C ALA A 216 -5.03 33.32 -9.28
N THR A 217 -5.23 33.91 -10.45
CA THR A 217 -5.88 35.20 -10.66
C THR A 217 -7.26 35.07 -11.33
N SER A 218 -7.61 33.87 -11.80
CA SER A 218 -8.91 33.58 -12.42
C SER A 218 -9.42 32.19 -12.03
N SER A 219 -10.73 31.99 -12.18
CA SER A 219 -11.40 30.72 -11.92
C SER A 219 -10.83 29.57 -12.74
N THR A 220 -10.69 29.77 -14.06
CA THR A 220 -10.13 28.77 -14.98
C THR A 220 -8.68 28.41 -14.62
N PHE A 221 -7.87 29.39 -14.23
CA PHE A 221 -6.50 29.12 -13.80
C PHE A 221 -6.46 28.27 -12.52
N LEU A 222 -7.31 28.59 -11.54
CA LEU A 222 -7.42 27.78 -10.32
C LEU A 222 -7.88 26.35 -10.64
N ILE A 223 -8.89 26.16 -11.48
CA ILE A 223 -9.39 24.83 -11.89
C ILE A 223 -8.27 24.01 -12.56
N ALA A 224 -7.52 24.62 -13.48
CA ALA A 224 -6.40 23.96 -14.16
C ALA A 224 -5.28 23.58 -13.17
N ALA A 225 -4.96 24.45 -12.23
CA ALA A 225 -3.99 24.17 -11.17
C ALA A 225 -4.45 23.00 -10.28
N ARG A 226 -5.74 22.95 -9.92
CA ARG A 226 -6.34 21.84 -9.17
C ARG A 226 -6.29 20.52 -9.92
N ALA A 227 -6.56 20.51 -11.21
CA ALA A 227 -6.41 19.33 -12.04
C ALA A 227 -4.96 18.83 -12.04
N ALA A 228 -3.99 19.72 -12.28
CA ALA A 228 -2.56 19.38 -12.25
C ALA A 228 -2.12 18.84 -10.87
N GLN A 229 -2.61 19.45 -9.80
CA GLN A 229 -2.37 18.99 -8.42
C GLN A 229 -2.95 17.59 -8.17
N GLY A 230 -4.15 17.30 -8.70
CA GLY A 230 -4.76 15.98 -8.66
C GLY A 230 -3.93 14.89 -9.35
N VAL A 231 -3.27 15.21 -10.48
CA VAL A 231 -2.31 14.29 -11.12
C VAL A 231 -1.14 13.97 -10.19
N GLY A 232 -0.59 14.98 -9.51
CA GLY A 232 0.46 14.79 -8.52
C GLY A 232 0.01 13.87 -7.37
N ALA A 233 -1.21 14.08 -6.87
CA ALA A 233 -1.83 13.25 -5.84
C ALA A 233 -1.99 11.79 -6.29
N ALA A 234 -2.39 11.58 -7.54
CA ALA A 234 -2.62 10.25 -8.13
C ALA A 234 -1.35 9.40 -8.18
N ILE A 235 -0.18 10.05 -8.28
CA ILE A 235 1.12 9.38 -8.23
C ILE A 235 1.59 9.24 -6.77
N LEU A 236 1.46 10.31 -5.98
CA LEU A 236 1.98 10.38 -4.61
C LEU A 236 1.30 9.37 -3.67
N ALA A 237 -0.03 9.32 -3.63
CA ALA A 237 -0.78 8.49 -2.69
C ALA A 237 -0.49 6.98 -2.82
N PRO A 238 -0.61 6.35 -4.01
CA PRO A 238 -0.35 4.91 -4.13
C PRO A 238 1.13 4.58 -3.94
N THR A 239 2.05 5.47 -4.34
CA THR A 239 3.49 5.25 -4.12
C THR A 239 3.86 5.35 -2.65
N ALA A 240 3.24 6.25 -1.89
CA ALA A 240 3.41 6.38 -0.43
C ALA A 240 2.99 5.09 0.30
N LEU A 241 1.77 4.60 0.03
CA LEU A 241 1.27 3.36 0.62
C LEU A 241 2.12 2.14 0.22
N SER A 242 2.56 2.11 -1.03
CA SER A 242 3.43 1.05 -1.54
C SER A 242 4.84 1.08 -0.93
N LEU A 243 5.37 2.26 -0.62
CA LEU A 243 6.62 2.44 0.10
C LEU A 243 6.48 2.03 1.56
N LEU A 244 5.33 2.31 2.20
CA LEU A 244 5.03 1.84 3.56
C LEU A 244 5.08 0.32 3.62
N ALA A 245 4.33 -0.34 2.73
CA ALA A 245 4.28 -1.79 2.67
C ALA A 245 5.63 -2.44 2.33
N ALA A 246 6.50 -1.75 1.59
CA ALA A 246 7.84 -2.22 1.26
C ALA A 246 8.87 -1.93 2.37
N THR A 247 8.64 -0.89 3.17
CA THR A 247 9.56 -0.45 4.24
C THR A 247 9.34 -1.23 5.53
N PHE A 248 8.10 -1.52 5.88
CA PHE A 248 7.74 -2.23 7.11
C PHE A 248 7.52 -3.72 6.86
N ARG A 249 8.22 -4.56 7.62
CA ARG A 249 8.09 -6.02 7.52
C ARG A 249 6.68 -6.46 7.91
N GLN A 250 6.19 -7.52 7.25
CA GLN A 250 4.88 -8.08 7.53
C GLN A 250 4.76 -8.50 9.02
N GLY A 251 3.59 -8.28 9.62
CA GLY A 251 3.33 -8.50 11.05
C GLY A 251 3.08 -7.17 11.78
N ALA A 252 3.35 -7.16 13.09
CA ALA A 252 3.01 -6.04 13.98
C ALA A 252 3.59 -4.68 13.51
N GLN A 253 4.82 -4.65 12.97
CA GLN A 253 5.45 -3.42 12.50
C GLN A 253 4.67 -2.75 11.35
N ARG A 254 4.27 -3.52 10.34
CA ARG A 254 3.47 -3.00 9.22
C ARG A 254 2.05 -2.65 9.64
N ASN A 255 1.44 -3.44 10.53
CA ASN A 255 0.10 -3.14 11.03
C ASN A 255 0.09 -1.81 11.79
N ARG A 256 1.07 -1.57 12.66
CA ARG A 256 1.23 -0.28 13.35
C ARG A 256 1.48 0.87 12.38
N ALA A 257 2.30 0.68 11.35
CA ALA A 257 2.54 1.69 10.34
C ALA A 257 1.27 2.00 9.52
N LEU A 258 0.49 0.99 9.15
CA LEU A 258 -0.81 1.16 8.50
C LEU A 258 -1.84 1.82 9.44
N GLY A 259 -1.79 1.52 10.74
CA GLY A 259 -2.58 2.18 11.77
C GLY A 259 -2.29 3.67 11.82
N VAL A 260 -1.02 4.07 11.89
CA VAL A 260 -0.60 5.49 11.83
C VAL A 260 -1.04 6.14 10.52
N TYR A 261 -0.83 5.49 9.38
CA TYR A 261 -1.25 5.99 8.08
C TYR A 261 -2.78 6.22 8.02
N SER A 262 -3.57 5.30 8.59
CA SER A 262 -5.03 5.42 8.67
C SER A 262 -5.47 6.50 9.64
N ALA A 263 -4.84 6.59 10.81
CA ALA A 263 -5.10 7.64 11.81
C ALA A 263 -4.82 9.04 11.25
N VAL A 264 -3.73 9.21 10.49
CA VAL A 264 -3.42 10.45 9.78
C VAL A 264 -4.45 10.73 8.68
N SER A 265 -4.94 9.70 8.00
CA SER A 265 -5.98 9.86 6.99
C SER A 265 -7.31 10.32 7.59
N ALA A 266 -7.68 9.80 8.77
CA ALA A 266 -8.90 10.21 9.47
C ALA A 266 -8.75 11.58 10.15
N GLY A 267 -7.65 11.77 10.90
CA GLY A 267 -7.39 12.99 11.67
C GLY A 267 -6.99 14.20 10.81
N GLY A 268 -6.37 13.96 9.65
CA GLY A 268 -5.93 15.01 8.73
C GLY A 268 -7.08 15.88 8.23
N GLY A 269 -8.27 15.30 8.08
CA GLY A 269 -9.48 16.04 7.71
C GLY A 269 -9.86 17.08 8.77
N GLY A 270 -9.91 16.68 10.04
CA GLY A 270 -10.21 17.58 11.16
C GLY A 270 -9.15 18.67 11.34
N ILE A 271 -7.87 18.31 11.26
CA ILE A 271 -6.75 19.27 11.28
C ILE A 271 -6.89 20.26 10.13
N GLY A 272 -7.27 19.79 8.93
CA GLY A 272 -7.48 20.62 7.76
C GLY A 272 -8.64 21.60 7.92
N LEU A 273 -9.77 21.17 8.48
CA LEU A 273 -10.90 22.08 8.72
C LEU A 273 -10.50 23.22 9.67
N LEU A 274 -9.80 22.90 10.77
CA LEU A 274 -9.34 23.89 11.74
C LEU A 274 -8.28 24.83 11.14
N MET A 275 -7.22 24.27 10.54
CA MET A 275 -6.18 25.06 9.89
C MET A 275 -6.73 25.91 8.75
N GLY A 276 -7.68 25.39 7.99
CA GLY A 276 -8.31 26.13 6.90
C GLY A 276 -9.15 27.30 7.36
N GLY A 277 -9.90 27.14 8.45
CA GLY A 277 -10.60 28.27 9.06
C GLY A 277 -9.62 29.37 9.50
N VAL A 278 -8.55 29.00 10.20
CA VAL A 278 -7.53 29.95 10.67
C VAL A 278 -6.84 30.65 9.49
N ILE A 279 -6.33 29.89 8.51
CA ILE A 279 -5.60 30.47 7.37
C ILE A 279 -6.53 31.35 6.53
N THR A 280 -7.77 30.92 6.27
CA THR A 280 -8.72 31.72 5.48
C THR A 280 -9.10 33.01 6.19
N ASN A 281 -9.29 32.98 7.51
CA ASN A 281 -9.76 34.13 8.27
C ASN A 281 -8.66 35.16 8.57
N TYR A 282 -7.43 34.72 8.84
CA TYR A 282 -6.34 35.62 9.27
C TYR A 282 -5.32 35.95 8.18
N LEU A 283 -5.27 35.18 7.10
CA LEU A 283 -4.34 35.39 5.99
C LEU A 283 -5.14 35.63 4.70
N SER A 284 -5.25 34.60 3.86
CA SER A 284 -6.02 34.58 2.63
C SER A 284 -6.19 33.13 2.22
N TRP A 285 -7.23 32.83 1.45
CA TRP A 285 -7.40 31.50 0.87
C TRP A 285 -6.19 31.07 0.01
N ARG A 286 -5.39 31.99 -0.52
CA ARG A 286 -4.18 31.64 -1.30
C ARG A 286 -3.16 30.87 -0.47
N TRP A 287 -3.05 31.18 0.82
CA TRP A 287 -2.09 30.53 1.73
C TRP A 287 -2.40 29.06 2.01
N ILE A 288 -3.65 28.64 1.79
CA ILE A 288 -4.07 27.24 1.84
C ILE A 288 -3.38 26.44 0.74
N MET A 289 -3.21 27.04 -0.43
CA MET A 289 -2.49 26.42 -1.53
C MET A 289 -0.98 26.47 -1.27
N PHE A 290 -0.48 27.55 -0.67
CA PHE A 290 0.96 27.66 -0.36
C PHE A 290 1.41 26.74 0.79
N VAL A 291 0.55 26.33 1.72
CA VAL A 291 0.94 25.46 2.86
C VAL A 291 1.52 24.11 2.41
N ASN A 292 1.08 23.62 1.26
CA ASN A 292 1.55 22.37 0.66
C ASN A 292 2.96 22.48 0.06
N VAL A 293 3.42 23.69 -0.26
CA VAL A 293 4.72 23.93 -0.89
C VAL A 293 5.88 23.52 0.02
N PRO A 294 6.00 24.05 1.26
CA PRO A 294 7.08 23.63 2.15
C PRO A 294 7.00 22.13 2.50
N ILE A 295 5.79 21.58 2.64
CA ILE A 295 5.60 20.16 2.94
C ILE A 295 6.11 19.30 1.79
N GLY A 296 5.68 19.54 0.55
CA GLY A 296 6.09 18.72 -0.58
C GLY A 296 7.56 18.89 -0.97
N LEU A 297 8.16 20.07 -0.76
CA LEU A 297 9.61 20.25 -0.85
C LEU A 297 10.33 19.39 0.20
N LEU A 298 9.89 19.43 1.45
CA LEU A 298 10.44 18.59 2.51
C LEU A 298 10.35 17.10 2.15
N LEU A 299 9.21 16.64 1.63
CA LEU A 299 9.04 15.27 1.16
C LEU A 299 10.02 14.92 0.04
N ALA A 300 10.17 15.79 -0.96
CA ALA A 300 11.08 15.59 -2.09
C ALA A 300 12.55 15.52 -1.65
N PHE A 301 12.95 16.33 -0.66
CA PHE A 301 14.32 16.33 -0.12
C PHE A 301 14.59 15.20 0.89
N ALA A 302 13.60 14.81 1.69
CA ALA A 302 13.74 13.75 2.69
C ALA A 302 13.68 12.35 2.07
N ALA A 303 12.86 12.16 1.04
CA ALA A 303 12.63 10.85 0.42
C ALA A 303 13.92 10.13 -0.05
N PRO A 304 14.89 10.77 -0.74
CA PRO A 304 16.14 10.11 -1.15
C PRO A 304 16.98 9.59 0.01
N ARG A 305 16.93 10.25 1.17
CA ARG A 305 17.75 9.96 2.36
C ARG A 305 17.12 8.89 3.24
N VAL A 306 15.79 8.84 3.27
CA VAL A 306 15.03 8.07 4.26
C VAL A 306 14.35 6.85 3.63
N LEU A 307 13.88 6.95 2.39
CA LEU A 307 13.09 5.90 1.74
C LEU A 307 13.97 4.93 0.93
N ILE A 308 13.58 3.66 0.96
CA ILE A 308 14.29 2.58 0.28
C ILE A 308 14.27 2.81 -1.23
N ARG A 309 15.43 2.66 -1.87
CA ARG A 309 15.53 2.62 -3.33
C ARG A 309 14.97 1.29 -3.84
N GLY A 310 13.76 1.35 -4.40
CA GLY A 310 13.19 0.25 -5.18
C GLY A 310 13.62 0.38 -6.63
N GLU A 311 14.12 -0.71 -7.22
CA GLU A 311 14.30 -0.79 -8.66
C GLU A 311 12.94 -1.06 -9.30
N GLY A 312 12.68 -0.39 -10.42
CA GLY A 312 11.50 -0.65 -11.23
C GLY A 312 11.51 -2.08 -11.74
N LYS A 313 10.33 -2.72 -11.81
CA LYS A 313 10.24 -4.06 -12.41
C LYS A 313 10.16 -3.93 -13.94
N PRO A 314 10.85 -4.80 -14.71
CA PRO A 314 10.69 -4.82 -16.16
C PRO A 314 9.22 -5.12 -16.50
N GLY A 315 8.64 -4.30 -17.38
CA GLY A 315 7.26 -4.40 -17.78
C GLY A 315 6.84 -3.22 -18.65
N ARG A 316 5.76 -3.39 -19.41
CA ARG A 316 5.14 -2.31 -20.18
C ARG A 316 3.94 -1.74 -19.43
N LEU A 317 3.66 -0.47 -19.69
CA LEU A 317 2.45 0.18 -19.24
C LEU A 317 1.32 -0.23 -20.18
N ASP A 318 0.24 -0.80 -19.64
CA ASP A 318 -0.96 -1.09 -20.41
C ASP A 318 -1.69 0.23 -20.68
N LEU A 319 -1.26 0.93 -21.74
CA LEU A 319 -1.83 2.21 -22.14
C LEU A 319 -3.34 2.12 -22.40
N PRO A 320 -3.83 1.12 -23.17
CA PRO A 320 -5.27 0.92 -23.37
C PRO A 320 -6.03 0.71 -22.06
N GLY A 321 -5.54 -0.16 -21.17
CA GLY A 321 -6.14 -0.37 -19.85
C GLY A 321 -6.12 0.89 -19.00
N ALA A 322 -5.02 1.64 -19.01
CA ALA A 322 -4.88 2.88 -18.25
C ALA A 322 -5.83 3.95 -18.77
N LEU A 323 -5.93 4.15 -20.08
CA LEU A 323 -6.82 5.15 -20.68
C LEU A 323 -8.28 4.80 -20.41
N THR A 324 -8.69 3.54 -20.59
CA THR A 324 -10.06 3.11 -20.37
C THR A 324 -10.48 3.23 -18.90
N VAL A 325 -9.63 2.83 -17.95
CA VAL A 325 -9.97 2.97 -16.52
C VAL A 325 -9.92 4.42 -16.05
N THR A 326 -8.95 5.21 -16.52
CA THR A 326 -8.86 6.63 -16.17
C THR A 326 -10.06 7.38 -16.71
N ALA A 327 -10.39 7.24 -18.00
CA ALA A 327 -11.56 7.90 -18.57
C ALA A 327 -12.86 7.39 -17.94
N GLY A 328 -12.98 6.09 -17.68
CA GLY A 328 -14.15 5.48 -17.04
C GLY A 328 -14.41 6.00 -15.63
N VAL A 329 -13.38 6.00 -14.75
CA VAL A 329 -13.50 6.52 -13.38
C VAL A 329 -13.74 8.03 -13.40
N SER A 330 -13.03 8.78 -14.24
CA SER A 330 -13.22 10.23 -14.38
C SER A 330 -14.64 10.60 -14.80
N LEU A 331 -15.20 9.91 -15.81
CA LEU A 331 -16.57 10.12 -16.26
C LEU A 331 -17.60 9.66 -15.23
N LEU A 332 -17.31 8.61 -14.47
CA LEU A 332 -18.19 8.15 -13.40
C LEU A 332 -18.29 9.22 -12.30
N VAL A 333 -17.14 9.72 -11.83
CA VAL A 333 -17.08 10.79 -10.82
C VAL A 333 -17.76 12.05 -11.35
N TYR A 334 -17.47 12.44 -12.59
CA TYR A 334 -18.10 13.61 -13.23
C TYR A 334 -19.62 13.45 -13.36
N GLY A 335 -20.10 12.30 -13.83
CA GLY A 335 -21.53 12.03 -13.98
C GLY A 335 -22.28 12.07 -12.65
N LEU A 336 -21.70 11.47 -11.60
CA LEU A 336 -22.29 11.51 -10.26
C LEU A 336 -22.29 12.92 -9.65
N ALA A 337 -21.25 13.72 -9.89
CA ALA A 337 -21.25 15.12 -9.48
C ALA A 337 -22.30 15.94 -10.24
N ARG A 338 -22.49 15.67 -11.53
CA ARG A 338 -23.48 16.34 -12.37
C ARG A 338 -24.93 16.07 -11.95
N VAL A 339 -25.22 14.87 -11.42
CA VAL A 339 -26.54 14.53 -10.87
C VAL A 339 -26.98 15.53 -9.79
N ALA A 340 -26.06 16.03 -8.97
CA ALA A 340 -26.38 16.97 -7.89
C ALA A 340 -26.92 18.32 -8.40
N THR A 341 -26.62 18.69 -9.65
CA THR A 341 -26.99 19.98 -10.24
C THR A 341 -28.00 19.87 -11.39
N HIS A 342 -28.09 18.72 -12.07
CA HIS A 342 -28.87 18.54 -13.30
C HIS A 342 -29.86 17.37 -13.24
N ASP A 343 -30.09 16.79 -12.06
CA ASP A 343 -30.95 15.61 -11.84
C ASP A 343 -30.54 14.36 -12.65
N TRP A 344 -31.16 13.23 -12.30
CA TRP A 344 -30.93 11.93 -12.94
C TRP A 344 -31.50 11.81 -14.35
N SER A 345 -32.48 12.65 -14.70
CA SER A 345 -33.20 12.62 -15.98
C SER A 345 -32.45 13.33 -17.11
N ASP A 346 -31.44 14.16 -16.80
CA ASP A 346 -30.63 14.84 -17.81
C ASP A 346 -30.01 13.85 -18.80
N ASN A 347 -30.21 14.13 -20.08
CA ASN A 347 -29.72 13.28 -21.17
C ASN A 347 -28.19 13.19 -21.17
N VAL A 348 -27.52 14.30 -20.83
CA VAL A 348 -26.05 14.32 -20.79
C VAL A 348 -25.54 13.55 -19.59
N THR A 349 -26.13 13.70 -18.41
CA THR A 349 -25.82 12.87 -17.23
C THR A 349 -25.94 11.38 -17.53
N ARG A 350 -27.05 10.95 -18.15
CA ARG A 350 -27.24 9.54 -18.54
C ARG A 350 -26.22 9.06 -19.55
N ALA A 351 -25.91 9.86 -20.57
CA ALA A 351 -24.90 9.53 -21.58
C ALA A 351 -23.50 9.39 -20.95
N VAL A 352 -23.11 10.34 -20.09
CA VAL A 352 -21.83 10.33 -19.37
C VAL A 352 -21.70 9.08 -18.49
N LEU A 353 -22.73 8.75 -17.72
CA LEU A 353 -22.73 7.54 -16.87
C LEU A 353 -22.69 6.26 -17.71
N ALA A 354 -23.43 6.19 -18.82
CA ALA A 354 -23.40 5.04 -19.72
C ALA A 354 -22.01 4.85 -20.37
N ILE A 355 -21.37 5.93 -20.81
CA ILE A 355 -20.00 5.89 -21.34
C ILE A 355 -19.01 5.46 -20.25
N ALA A 356 -19.16 5.97 -19.03
CA ALA A 356 -18.33 5.58 -17.89
C ALA A 356 -18.41 4.08 -17.62
N VAL A 357 -19.63 3.53 -17.52
CA VAL A 357 -19.85 2.08 -17.34
C VAL A 357 -19.25 1.29 -18.50
N THR A 358 -19.47 1.73 -19.74
CA THR A 358 -18.93 1.06 -20.94
C THR A 358 -17.40 1.00 -20.92
N LEU A 359 -16.73 2.09 -20.56
CA LEU A 359 -15.28 2.15 -20.45
C LEU A 359 -14.74 1.27 -19.33
N LEU A 360 -15.42 1.21 -18.18
CA LEU A 360 -15.04 0.33 -17.07
C LEU A 360 -15.22 -1.15 -17.41
N VAL A 361 -16.30 -1.52 -18.10
CA VAL A 361 -16.49 -2.88 -18.61
C VAL A 361 -15.42 -3.23 -19.65
N THR A 362 -15.10 -2.29 -20.53
CA THR A 362 -14.03 -2.44 -21.53
C THR A 362 -12.67 -2.63 -20.85
N PHE A 363 -12.38 -1.86 -19.81
CA PHE A 363 -11.17 -2.03 -18.99
C PHE A 363 -11.08 -3.44 -18.41
N VAL A 364 -12.15 -3.95 -17.79
CA VAL A 364 -12.18 -5.32 -17.24
C VAL A 364 -11.94 -6.36 -18.35
N ALA A 365 -12.53 -6.17 -19.52
CA ALA A 365 -12.32 -7.05 -20.66
C ALA A 365 -10.86 -7.02 -21.16
N LEU A 366 -10.25 -5.83 -21.27
CA LEU A 366 -8.85 -5.66 -21.65
C LEU A 366 -7.91 -6.32 -20.63
N GLU A 367 -8.13 -6.07 -19.34
CA GLU A 367 -7.34 -6.66 -18.24
C GLU A 367 -7.45 -8.18 -18.19
N SER A 368 -8.63 -8.74 -18.51
CA SER A 368 -8.83 -10.19 -18.55
C SER A 368 -8.05 -10.88 -19.67
N ARG A 369 -7.71 -10.15 -20.75
CA ARG A 369 -7.03 -10.66 -21.95
C ARG A 369 -5.57 -10.21 -22.06
N GLY A 370 -5.17 -9.19 -21.28
CA GLY A 370 -3.87 -8.54 -21.37
C GLY A 370 -2.70 -9.38 -20.85
N ARG A 371 -1.53 -9.24 -21.49
CA ARG A 371 -0.28 -9.91 -21.05
C ARG A 371 0.37 -9.25 -19.83
N HIS A 372 0.10 -7.97 -19.59
CA HIS A 372 0.64 -7.19 -18.47
C HIS A 372 -0.46 -6.36 -17.78
N PRO A 373 -1.46 -7.02 -17.16
CA PRO A 373 -2.58 -6.36 -16.52
C PRO A 373 -2.14 -5.35 -15.45
N LEU A 374 -2.76 -4.17 -15.43
CA LEU A 374 -2.67 -3.18 -14.34
C LEU A 374 -3.21 -3.76 -13.03
N MET A 375 -4.27 -4.57 -13.12
CA MET A 375 -4.90 -5.21 -11.98
C MET A 375 -5.09 -6.71 -12.28
N PRO A 376 -4.32 -7.60 -11.63
CA PRO A 376 -4.50 -9.04 -11.83
C PRO A 376 -5.88 -9.49 -11.33
N LEU A 377 -6.86 -9.64 -12.24
CA LEU A 377 -8.25 -9.99 -11.89
C LEU A 377 -8.37 -11.30 -11.11
N ARG A 378 -7.39 -12.21 -11.25
CA ARG A 378 -7.23 -13.43 -10.43
C ARG A 378 -7.21 -13.19 -8.92
N ILE A 379 -6.93 -11.97 -8.44
CA ILE A 379 -7.03 -11.64 -7.03
C ILE A 379 -8.47 -11.79 -6.53
N PHE A 380 -9.47 -11.45 -7.37
CA PHE A 380 -10.89 -11.59 -7.04
C PHE A 380 -11.41 -13.02 -7.10
N ALA A 381 -10.64 -13.96 -7.64
CA ALA A 381 -10.98 -15.39 -7.58
C ALA A 381 -10.86 -15.94 -6.15
N ASN A 382 -10.09 -15.27 -5.27
CA ASN A 382 -9.99 -15.65 -3.87
C ASN A 382 -11.12 -15.00 -3.06
N ARG A 383 -12.08 -15.83 -2.61
CA ARG A 383 -13.26 -15.39 -1.83
C ARG A 383 -12.91 -14.56 -0.59
N ASN A 384 -11.82 -14.89 0.12
CA ASN A 384 -11.39 -14.13 1.29
C ASN A 384 -10.88 -12.74 0.91
N ARG A 385 -10.16 -12.62 -0.23
CA ARG A 385 -9.69 -11.31 -0.71
C ARG A 385 -10.82 -10.46 -1.23
N SER A 386 -11.72 -11.03 -2.04
CA SER A 386 -12.90 -10.34 -2.54
C SER A 386 -13.81 -9.89 -1.40
N GLY A 387 -14.02 -10.73 -0.39
CA GLY A 387 -14.74 -10.36 0.83
C GLY A 387 -14.06 -9.21 1.58
N ALA A 388 -12.74 -9.24 1.74
CA ALA A 388 -12.00 -8.16 2.40
C ALA A 388 -12.07 -6.83 1.62
N TYR A 389 -12.01 -6.87 0.28
CA TYR A 389 -12.17 -5.67 -0.54
C TYR A 389 -13.61 -5.14 -0.50
N GLY A 390 -14.60 -6.01 -0.57
CA GLY A 390 -16.02 -5.64 -0.43
C GLY A 390 -16.31 -5.02 0.93
N LEU A 391 -15.77 -5.60 2.01
CA LEU A 391 -15.87 -5.04 3.35
C LEU A 391 -15.15 -3.69 3.45
N SER A 392 -13.97 -3.55 2.85
CA SER A 392 -13.23 -2.29 2.84
C SER A 392 -14.00 -1.18 2.11
N LEU A 393 -14.66 -1.51 0.99
CA LEU A 393 -15.54 -0.61 0.27
C LEU A 393 -16.76 -0.22 1.12
N ALA A 394 -17.41 -1.21 1.75
CA ALA A 394 -18.58 -0.98 2.60
C ALA A 394 -18.24 -0.11 3.82
N ILE A 395 -17.11 -0.36 4.47
CA ILE A 395 -16.61 0.45 5.58
C ILE A 395 -16.37 1.89 5.11
N GLY A 396 -15.70 2.08 3.98
CA GLY A 396 -15.45 3.42 3.43
C GLY A 396 -16.75 4.18 3.12
N ALA A 397 -17.69 3.54 2.42
CA ALA A 397 -18.99 4.12 2.08
C ALA A 397 -19.82 4.44 3.34
N ALA A 398 -19.86 3.52 4.30
CA ALA A 398 -20.57 3.71 5.56
C ALA A 398 -19.96 4.85 6.39
N LEU A 399 -18.63 4.95 6.49
CA LEU A 399 -17.95 6.02 7.21
C LEU A 399 -18.24 7.39 6.58
N SER A 400 -18.11 7.50 5.25
CA SER A 400 -18.41 8.75 4.53
C SER A 400 -19.87 9.15 4.68
N GLY A 401 -20.81 8.20 4.48
CA GLY A 401 -22.25 8.45 4.65
C GLY A 401 -22.63 8.80 6.08
N MET A 402 -22.08 8.09 7.07
CA MET A 402 -22.30 8.34 8.49
C MET A 402 -21.85 9.76 8.87
N LEU A 403 -20.63 10.16 8.50
CA LEU A 403 -20.11 11.49 8.85
C LEU A 403 -20.99 12.62 8.27
N PHE A 404 -21.41 12.48 7.02
CA PHE A 404 -22.28 13.45 6.37
C PHE A 404 -23.67 13.52 7.01
N LEU A 405 -24.37 12.38 7.11
CA LEU A 405 -25.72 12.31 7.64
C LEU A 405 -25.78 12.70 9.13
N LEU A 406 -24.79 12.30 9.93
CA LEU A 406 -24.71 12.66 11.33
C LEU A 406 -24.43 14.16 11.52
N THR A 407 -23.60 14.76 10.67
CA THR A 407 -23.38 16.22 10.69
C THR A 407 -24.67 16.97 10.38
N LEU A 408 -25.40 16.54 9.34
CA LEU A 408 -26.71 17.10 9.01
C LEU A 408 -27.67 16.96 10.18
N PHE A 409 -27.83 15.76 10.74
CA PHE A 409 -28.70 15.52 11.88
C PHE A 409 -28.37 16.42 13.09
N LEU A 410 -27.09 16.55 13.45
CA LEU A 410 -26.66 17.40 14.55
C LEU A 410 -26.98 18.88 14.30
N GLN A 411 -26.73 19.38 13.10
CA GLN A 411 -26.87 20.82 12.83
C GLN A 411 -28.31 21.21 12.46
N THR A 412 -29.01 20.42 11.64
CA THR A 412 -30.34 20.77 11.12
C THR A 412 -31.49 20.26 11.99
N VAL A 413 -31.32 19.11 12.66
CA VAL A 413 -32.38 18.54 13.53
C VAL A 413 -32.16 18.91 14.99
N LEU A 414 -30.92 18.75 15.49
CA LEU A 414 -30.59 19.08 16.88
C LEU A 414 -30.16 20.53 17.09
N GLY A 415 -30.01 21.31 16.02
CA GLY A 415 -29.68 22.75 16.10
C GLY A 415 -28.29 23.05 16.65
N PHE A 416 -27.36 22.09 16.60
CA PHE A 416 -26.01 22.29 17.10
C PHE A 416 -25.29 23.33 16.23
N SER A 417 -24.59 24.25 16.90
CA SER A 417 -23.60 25.09 16.21
C SER A 417 -22.51 24.21 15.58
N PRO A 418 -21.80 24.68 14.52
CA PRO A 418 -20.71 23.93 13.90
C PRO A 418 -19.64 23.48 14.91
N LEU A 419 -19.37 24.30 15.94
CA LEU A 419 -18.41 23.96 16.99
C LEU A 419 -18.91 22.82 17.89
N GLN A 420 -20.18 22.84 18.30
CA GLN A 420 -20.78 21.77 19.09
C GLN A 420 -20.86 20.46 18.30
N ALA A 421 -21.19 20.52 17.01
CA ALA A 421 -21.16 19.35 16.13
C ALA A 421 -19.74 18.76 16.06
N GLY A 422 -18.72 19.61 15.93
CA GLY A 422 -17.31 19.19 15.99
C GLY A 422 -16.94 18.48 17.29
N PHE A 423 -17.38 19.00 18.45
CA PHE A 423 -17.18 18.34 19.74
C PHE A 423 -17.92 17.00 19.85
N ALA A 424 -19.12 16.90 19.26
CA ALA A 424 -19.90 15.65 19.24
C ALA A 424 -19.21 14.52 18.45
N PHE A 425 -18.26 14.83 17.57
CA PHE A 425 -17.45 13.84 16.86
C PHE A 425 -16.23 13.32 17.64
N LEU A 426 -15.87 13.94 18.77
CA LEU A 426 -14.71 13.52 19.56
C LEU A 426 -14.76 12.05 20.02
N PRO A 427 -15.91 11.50 20.48
CA PRO A 427 -15.99 10.08 20.85
C PRO A 427 -15.65 9.15 19.68
N THR A 428 -16.09 9.50 18.46
CA THR A 428 -15.78 8.74 17.25
C THR A 428 -14.28 8.80 16.93
N ALA A 429 -13.67 9.98 17.01
CA ALA A 429 -12.23 10.16 16.80
C ALA A 429 -11.41 9.39 17.85
N LEU A 430 -11.80 9.46 19.12
CA LEU A 430 -11.18 8.70 20.21
C LEU A 430 -11.31 7.20 20.00
N GLY A 431 -12.48 6.71 19.58
CA GLY A 431 -12.71 5.31 19.24
C GLY A 431 -11.78 4.83 18.13
N VAL A 432 -11.57 5.64 17.08
CA VAL A 432 -10.61 5.33 16.01
C VAL A 432 -9.18 5.28 16.54
N VAL A 433 -8.76 6.24 17.37
CA VAL A 433 -7.40 6.28 17.93
C VAL A 433 -7.13 5.09 18.85
N VAL A 434 -8.07 4.78 19.76
CA VAL A 434 -7.98 3.63 20.66
C VAL A 434 -7.96 2.33 19.85
N GLY A 435 -8.86 2.20 18.87
CA GLY A 435 -8.93 1.04 17.98
C GLY A 435 -7.68 0.85 17.14
N ALA A 436 -7.00 1.92 16.70
CA ALA A 436 -5.75 1.83 15.96
C ALA A 436 -4.55 1.39 16.82
N GLY A 437 -4.67 1.50 18.15
CA GLY A 437 -3.67 1.05 19.12
C GLY A 437 -3.81 -0.41 19.56
N LEU A 438 -4.98 -1.02 19.32
CA LEU A 438 -5.27 -2.44 19.52
C LEU A 438 -4.80 -3.27 18.32
#